data_AF-A0A520K173-F1
#
_entry.id   AF-A0A520K173-F1
#
_cell.length_a   1.000
_cell.length_b   1.000
_cell.length_c   1.000
_cell.angle_alpha   90.00
_cell.angle_beta   90.00
_cell.angle_gamma   90.00
#
_symmetry.space_group_name_H-M   'P 1'
#
loop_
_entity.id
_entity.type
_entity.pdbx_description
1 polymer ?
#
loop_
_entity_poly.entity_id
_entity_poly.type
_entity_poly.pdbx_seq_one_letter_code
_entity_poly.pdbx_strand_id
1 'polypeptide(L)'
;MPERLKKTVTTVCSDMYDGYINAAKEVFGEDVVVVIDRFHVAKLYGGGLDNLRKKEIARLKAELAEEEEEEHKNLKGVMWPLRKNTRDLVDAELEVLKRLFKYS
;
A
#
# COMPACT_ATOMS: atom_id res chain seq x y z
N MET A 1 33.00 10.17 5.70
CA MET A 1 32.75 9.91 7.13
C MET A 1 33.96 9.23 7.74
N PRO A 2 34.41 9.62 8.95
CA PRO A 2 35.53 8.95 9.64
C PRO A 2 35.29 7.46 9.85
N GLU A 3 36.34 6.65 9.72
CA GLU A 3 36.27 5.19 9.80
C GLU A 3 35.70 4.68 11.14
N ARG A 4 36.05 5.38 12.24
CA ARG A 4 35.51 5.11 13.57
C ARG A 4 33.98 5.18 13.62
N LEU A 5 33.37 6.09 12.86
CA LEU A 5 31.92 6.31 12.85
C LEU A 5 31.20 5.36 11.90
N LYS A 6 31.86 4.83 10.87
CA LYS A 6 31.24 3.81 10.00
C LYS A 6 30.91 2.55 10.78
N LYS A 7 31.85 2.11 11.62
CA LYS A 7 31.71 0.93 12.49
C LYS A 7 30.62 1.04 13.55
N THR A 8 30.10 2.25 13.81
CA THR A 8 28.99 2.45 14.75
C THR A 8 27.61 2.35 14.09
N VAL A 9 27.55 2.33 12.75
CA VAL A 9 26.30 2.19 12.01
C VAL A 9 25.96 0.70 11.91
N THR A 10 24.91 0.28 12.60
CA THR A 10 24.41 -1.10 12.58
C THR A 10 23.21 -1.28 11.65
N THR A 11 22.53 -0.20 11.28
CA THR A 11 21.28 -0.26 10.53
C THR A 11 21.14 0.92 9.59
N VAL A 12 20.68 0.67 8.37
CA VAL A 12 20.40 1.69 7.36
C VAL A 12 18.96 1.52 6.87
N CYS A 13 18.21 2.63 6.82
CA CYS A 13 16.89 2.66 6.20
C CYS A 13 17.02 3.03 4.72
N SER A 14 16.44 2.24 3.82
CA SER A 14 16.50 2.47 2.37
C SER A 14 15.13 2.29 1.72
N ASP A 15 14.89 2.98 0.62
CA ASP A 15 13.65 2.99 -0.18
C ASP A 15 13.44 1.76 -1.07
N MET A 16 14.27 0.71 -0.90
CA MET A 16 14.38 -0.49 -1.74
C MET A 16 15.19 -0.32 -3.03
N TYR A 17 15.80 0.84 -3.29
CA TYR A 17 16.68 0.96 -4.45
C TYR A 17 18.01 0.23 -4.22
N ASP A 18 18.28 -0.79 -5.04
CA ASP A 18 19.49 -1.62 -4.95
C ASP A 18 20.77 -0.79 -4.94
N GLY A 19 20.80 0.34 -5.65
CA GLY A 19 21.98 1.24 -5.64
C GLY A 19 22.29 1.81 -4.25
N TYR A 20 21.27 2.17 -3.47
CA TYR A 20 21.47 2.66 -2.11
C TYR A 20 21.79 1.53 -1.13
N ILE A 21 21.20 0.35 -1.32
CA ILE A 21 21.49 -0.84 -0.53
C ILE A 21 22.95 -1.26 -0.71
N ASN A 22 23.42 -1.34 -1.96
CA ASN A 22 24.79 -1.71 -2.28
C ASN A 22 25.78 -0.66 -1.78
N ALA A 23 25.50 0.63 -1.98
CA ALA A 23 26.34 1.70 -1.43
C ALA A 23 26.44 1.64 0.11
N ALA A 24 25.33 1.32 0.80
CA ALA A 24 25.35 1.14 2.24
C ALA A 24 26.26 -0.03 2.66
N LYS A 25 26.15 -1.18 1.99
CA LYS A 25 27.01 -2.34 2.25
C LYS A 25 28.48 -2.07 1.97
N GLU A 26 28.79 -1.38 0.88
CA GLU A 26 30.17 -0.99 0.54
C GLU A 26 30.78 -0.06 1.59
N VAL A 27 29.98 0.82 2.20
CA VAL A 27 30.47 1.80 3.18
C VAL A 27 30.50 1.26 4.61
N PHE A 28 29.50 0.47 5.00
CA PHE A 28 29.28 0.02 6.39
C PHE A 28 29.64 -1.46 6.62
N GLY A 29 29.90 -2.23 5.56
CA GLY A 29 30.14 -3.67 5.60
C GLY A 29 28.86 -4.47 5.35
N GLU A 30 29.02 -5.76 5.02
CA GLU A 30 27.89 -6.67 4.72
C GLU A 30 26.99 -6.97 5.93
N ASP A 31 27.51 -6.81 7.15
CA ASP A 31 26.77 -7.07 8.39
C ASP A 31 25.75 -5.97 8.74
N VAL A 32 25.71 -4.87 7.97
CA VAL A 32 24.75 -3.78 8.20
C VAL A 32 23.33 -4.24 7.91
N VAL A 33 22.42 -4.02 8.86
CA VAL A 33 21.01 -4.37 8.69
C VAL A 33 20.34 -3.33 7.79
N VAL A 34 19.83 -3.78 6.65
CA VAL A 34 19.04 -2.93 5.76
C VAL A 34 17.56 -3.04 6.11
N VAL A 35 16.99 -1.95 6.59
CA VAL A 35 15.56 -1.81 6.87
C VAL A 35 14.90 -1.11 5.71
N ILE A 36 13.83 -1.69 5.20
CA ILE A 36 13.04 -1.07 4.14
C ILE A 36 12.17 0.05 4.72
N ASP A 37 12.18 1.20 4.05
CA ASP A 37 11.30 2.31 4.38
C ASP A 37 9.82 1.93 4.17
N ARG A 38 9.07 1.94 5.27
CA ARG A 38 7.63 1.62 5.29
C ARG A 38 6.81 2.49 4.34
N PHE A 39 7.22 3.73 4.09
CA PHE A 39 6.49 4.65 3.22
C PHE A 39 6.45 4.12 1.79
N HIS A 40 7.59 3.64 1.30
CA HIS A 40 7.72 3.09 -0.05
C HIS A 40 6.92 1.79 -0.19
N VAL A 41 6.94 0.93 0.83
CA VAL A 41 6.10 -0.28 0.89
C VAL A 41 4.61 0.09 0.83
N ALA A 42 4.16 1.02 1.68
CA ALA A 42 2.77 1.45 1.71
C ALA A 42 2.33 2.09 0.39
N LYS A 43 3.20 2.87 -0.25
CA LYS A 43 2.95 3.48 -1.56
C LYS A 43 2.78 2.43 -2.66
N LEU A 44 3.68 1.44 -2.74
CA LEU A 44 3.61 0.37 -3.72
C LEU A 44 2.36 -0.50 -3.52
N TYR A 45 2.10 -0.90 -2.27
CA TYR A 45 0.91 -1.67 -1.91
C TYR A 45 -0.38 -0.91 -2.25
N GLY A 46 -0.45 0.38 -1.87
CA GLY A 46 -1.60 1.24 -2.16
C GLY A 46 -1.82 1.46 -3.66
N GLY A 47 -0.75 1.46 -4.46
CA GLY A 47 -0.82 1.50 -5.92
C GLY A 47 -1.38 0.21 -6.52
N GLY A 48 -0.88 -0.96 -6.07
CA GLY A 48 -1.40 -2.27 -6.50
C GLY A 48 -2.88 -2.44 -6.16
N LEU A 49 -3.26 -2.10 -4.93
CA LEU A 49 -4.65 -2.14 -4.47
C LEU A 49 -5.57 -1.22 -5.28
N ASP A 50 -5.11 -0.02 -5.65
CA ASP A 50 -5.92 0.90 -6.47
C ASP A 50 -6.11 0.40 -7.90
N ASN A 51 -5.08 -0.23 -8.47
CA ASN A 51 -5.18 -0.87 -9.77
C ASN A 51 -6.21 -2.01 -9.75
N LEU A 52 -6.18 -2.86 -8.71
CA LEU A 52 -7.17 -3.92 -8.53
C LEU A 52 -8.58 -3.34 -8.35
N ARG A 53 -8.74 -2.37 -7.45
CA ARG A 53 -10.02 -1.67 -7.22
C ARG A 53 -10.62 -1.12 -8.52
N LYS A 54 -9.80 -0.48 -9.37
CA LYS A 54 -10.26 0.05 -10.66
C LYS A 54 -10.78 -1.06 -11.59
N LYS A 55 -10.09 -2.20 -11.65
CA LYS A 55 -10.52 -3.35 -12.44
C LYS A 55 -11.83 -3.94 -11.92
N GLU A 56 -11.94 -4.15 -10.62
CA GLU A 56 -13.17 -4.70 -10.02
C GLU A 56 -14.37 -3.77 -10.20
N ILE A 57 -14.20 -2.46 -9.98
CA ILE A 57 -15.29 -1.50 -10.22
C ILE A 57 -15.68 -1.45 -11.70
N ALA A 58 -14.73 -1.60 -12.63
CA ALA A 58 -15.05 -1.67 -14.05
C ALA A 58 -15.80 -2.98 -14.41
N ARG A 59 -15.41 -4.12 -13.83
CA ARG A 59 -16.10 -5.40 -13.97
C ARG A 59 -17.54 -5.30 -13.45
N LEU A 60 -17.72 -4.79 -12.24
CA LEU A 60 -19.05 -4.63 -11.63
C LEU A 60 -19.94 -3.71 -12.47
N LYS A 61 -19.40 -2.62 -13.03
CA LYS A 61 -20.16 -1.76 -13.95
C LYS A 61 -20.62 -2.44 -15.24
N ALA A 62 -19.92 -3.47 -15.68
CA ALA A 62 -20.28 -4.23 -16.87
C ALA A 62 -21.26 -5.37 -16.55
N GLU A 63 -21.16 -5.96 -15.37
CA GLU A 63 -21.99 -7.10 -14.92
C GLU A 63 -23.33 -6.66 -14.32
N LEU A 64 -23.36 -5.53 -13.61
CA LEU A 64 -24.56 -4.98 -12.99
C LEU A 64 -25.32 -4.14 -14.03
N ALA A 65 -26.61 -4.44 -14.23
CA ALA A 65 -27.47 -3.76 -15.20
C ALA A 65 -27.79 -2.31 -14.74
N GLU A 66 -28.36 -1.48 -15.62
CA GLU A 66 -28.80 -0.11 -15.25
C GLU A 66 -29.80 -0.07 -14.08
N GLU A 67 -30.55 -1.15 -13.84
CA GLU A 67 -31.46 -1.27 -12.68
C GLU A 67 -30.73 -1.27 -11.33
N GLU A 68 -29.41 -1.52 -11.32
CA GLU A 68 -28.52 -1.47 -10.15
C GLU A 68 -27.62 -0.20 -10.16
N GLU A 69 -28.04 0.87 -10.85
CA GLU A 69 -27.30 2.15 -10.86
C GLU A 69 -27.12 2.73 -9.44
N GLU A 70 -28.07 2.48 -8.55
CA GLU A 70 -27.96 2.86 -7.13
C GLU A 70 -26.83 2.09 -6.40
N GLU A 71 -26.61 0.81 -6.69
CA GLU A 71 -25.45 0.05 -6.22
C GLU A 71 -24.13 0.70 -6.66
N HIS A 72 -24.04 1.22 -7.89
CA HIS A 72 -22.85 1.93 -8.36
C HIS A 72 -22.58 3.22 -7.57
N LYS A 73 -23.62 3.97 -7.22
CA LYS A 73 -23.49 5.16 -6.36
C LYS A 73 -23.04 4.77 -4.96
N ASN A 74 -23.52 3.64 -4.44
CA ASN A 74 -23.16 3.11 -3.13
C ASN A 74 -21.72 2.59 -3.04
N LEU A 75 -21.09 2.25 -4.16
CA LEU A 75 -19.67 1.87 -4.24
C LEU A 75 -18.71 3.06 -4.43
N LYS A 76 -19.23 4.30 -4.57
CA LYS A 76 -18.36 5.50 -4.59
C LYS A 76 -17.62 5.63 -3.26
N GLY A 77 -16.39 6.13 -3.35
CA GLY A 77 -15.57 6.42 -2.17
C GLY A 77 -14.81 5.24 -1.58
N VAL A 78 -14.98 4.02 -2.11
CA VAL A 78 -14.36 2.79 -1.57
C VAL A 78 -12.82 2.78 -1.54
N MET A 79 -12.16 3.68 -2.27
CA MET A 79 -10.70 3.80 -2.30
C MET A 79 -10.08 4.08 -0.93
N TRP A 80 -10.65 4.99 -0.15
CA TRP A 80 -10.09 5.37 1.16
C TRP A 80 -10.34 4.31 2.23
N PRO A 81 -11.56 3.75 2.38
CA PRO A 81 -11.82 2.63 3.28
C PRO A 81 -10.88 1.44 3.06
N LEU A 82 -10.58 1.07 1.80
CA LEU A 82 -9.66 -0.01 1.46
C LEU A 82 -8.21 0.22 1.96
N ARG A 83 -7.83 1.47 2.21
CA ARG A 83 -6.47 1.86 2.62
C ARG A 83 -6.35 2.16 4.10
N LYS A 84 -7.47 2.22 4.84
CA LYS A 84 -7.47 2.48 6.27
C LYS A 84 -7.17 1.21 7.07
N ASN A 85 -6.60 1.39 8.25
CA ASN A 85 -6.55 0.32 9.23
C ASN A 85 -7.97 -0.02 9.68
N THR A 86 -8.26 -1.29 9.94
CA THR A 86 -9.58 -1.74 10.38
C THR A 86 -10.05 -1.06 11.67
N ARG A 87 -9.11 -0.64 12.53
CA ARG A 87 -9.39 0.09 13.77
C ARG A 87 -9.79 1.55 13.56
N ASP A 88 -9.49 2.11 12.39
CA ASP A 88 -9.73 3.51 12.03
C ASP A 88 -10.94 3.67 11.07
N LEU A 89 -11.61 2.58 10.73
CA LEU A 89 -12.83 2.59 9.92
C LEU A 89 -14.00 3.06 10.77
N VAL A 90 -14.77 4.01 10.24
CA VAL A 90 -16.08 4.36 10.79
C VAL A 90 -17.18 3.45 10.20
N ASP A 91 -18.33 3.35 10.87
CA ASP A 91 -19.42 2.44 10.47
C ASP A 91 -19.86 2.63 9.01
N ALA A 92 -19.93 3.88 8.54
CA ALA A 92 -20.27 4.18 7.15
C ALA A 92 -19.24 3.63 6.15
N GLU A 93 -17.95 3.66 6.49
CA GLU A 93 -16.89 3.12 5.63
C GLU A 93 -16.89 1.59 5.64
N LEU A 94 -17.14 1.00 6.81
CA LEU A 94 -17.27 -0.45 6.94
C LEU A 94 -18.45 -0.98 6.13
N GLU A 95 -19.57 -0.26 6.12
CA GLU A 95 -20.75 -0.61 5.32
C GLU A 95 -20.45 -0.58 3.82
N VAL A 96 -19.70 0.43 3.33
CA VAL A 96 -19.24 0.47 1.94
C VAL A 96 -18.35 -0.73 1.60
N LEU A 97 -17.44 -1.11 2.50
CA LEU A 97 -16.58 -2.28 2.29
C LEU A 97 -17.37 -3.59 2.26
N LYS A 98 -18.33 -3.77 3.18
CA LYS A 98 -19.21 -4.95 3.19
C LYS A 98 -19.97 -5.10 1.88
N ARG A 99 -20.49 -4.00 1.34
CA ARG A 99 -21.18 -3.98 0.04
C ARG A 99 -20.24 -4.36 -1.10
N LEU A 100 -19.04 -3.80 -1.14
CA LEU A 100 -18.03 -4.16 -2.15
C LEU A 100 -17.73 -5.67 -2.11
N PHE A 101 -17.47 -6.21 -0.91
CA PHE A 101 -17.10 -7.61 -0.73
C PHE A 101 -18.24 -8.60 -0.97
N LYS A 102 -19.50 -8.16 -1.07
CA LYS A 102 -20.61 -9.02 -1.52
C LYS A 102 -20.43 -9.52 -2.96
N TYR A 103 -19.68 -8.79 -3.79
CA TYR A 103 -19.45 -9.10 -5.20
C TYR A 103 -18.04 -9.64 -5.50
N SER A 104 -17.28 -9.98 -4.44
CA SER A 104 -15.92 -10.53 -4.51
C SER A 104 -15.90 -12.03 -4.26
#